data_AF-A0A319BIP2-F1
#
_entry.id   AF-A0A319BIP2-F1
#
_cell.length_a   1.000
_cell.length_b   1.000
_cell.length_c   1.000
_cell.angle_alpha   90.00
_cell.angle_beta   90.00
_cell.angle_gamma   90.00
#
_symmetry.space_group_name_H-M   'P 1'
#
loop_
_entity.id
_entity.type
_entity.pdbx_description
1 polymer ?
#
loop_
_entity_poly.entity_id
_entity_poly.type
_entity_poly.pdbx_seq_one_letter_code
_entity_poly.pdbx_strand_id
1 'polypeptide(L)'
;MASARGPRWQQFLQELVMVAGTSASAYFLIRYLLSRLDFDPESQKKEEQKRKSAAILRKLDGGDESDEDSPRRGGKGGRRPKRGDLVLNQYEQAIAMDVVAPDDIPVSFEDIGGLDDIIEELKESVIYPLTMPHLYASTSSLLTAPSGVLLYGPPGCGKTMLAKALAHESGACFINLHISTLTEKWYGDSNKLVNAVFSLARKLQPSIVFIDEIDAVLGTRRSGEHEASGMVKAEFMTHWDGLTSANSMGEPQRVVVLGATNRIGDIDEAILRRMPKKFPVALPPAAQRLRILSLVLKDTKVDRDNFDLDYLVKGMAGMSGSDIKEACRDAAMVPVRELIRQKKAAGQQMTAVDPKEVRGLRTEDFFSRAGGVRVIPPAAQLANKANSEKEWSTESEAASEAEARTPAEMAEPPE
;
A
#
# COMPACT_ATOMS: atom_id res chain seq x y z
N MET A 1 -61.93 -47.00 -56.84
CA MET A 1 -60.98 -48.08 -57.20
C MET A 1 -59.74 -47.95 -56.34
N ALA A 2 -59.22 -49.11 -55.96
CA ALA A 2 -58.26 -49.40 -54.91
C ALA A 2 -56.92 -48.64 -54.93
N SER A 3 -56.45 -48.32 -53.71
CA SER A 3 -55.11 -48.58 -53.17
C SER A 3 -53.87 -48.18 -53.99
N ALA A 4 -53.10 -47.24 -53.44
CA ALA A 4 -51.65 -47.40 -53.33
C ALA A 4 -51.14 -46.72 -52.03
N ARG A 5 -51.31 -47.39 -50.89
CA ARG A 5 -50.53 -47.07 -49.68
C ARG A 5 -49.08 -47.48 -49.97
N GLY A 6 -48.24 -46.51 -50.33
CA GLY A 6 -46.78 -46.71 -50.34
C GLY A 6 -46.31 -47.19 -48.95
N PRO A 7 -45.23 -47.98 -48.87
CA PRO A 7 -44.84 -48.58 -47.61
C PRO A 7 -44.47 -47.47 -46.62
N ARG A 8 -45.24 -47.33 -45.52
CA ARG A 8 -44.97 -46.36 -44.43
C ARG A 8 -43.51 -46.39 -43.94
N TRP A 9 -42.84 -47.52 -44.10
CA TRP A 9 -41.43 -47.69 -43.77
C TRP A 9 -40.49 -46.86 -44.65
N GLN A 10 -40.82 -46.61 -45.92
CA GLN A 10 -40.03 -45.73 -46.79
C GLN A 10 -40.12 -44.26 -46.34
N GLN A 11 -41.30 -43.81 -45.89
CA GLN A 11 -41.46 -42.47 -45.31
C GLN A 11 -40.68 -42.33 -44.00
N PHE A 12 -40.75 -43.33 -43.13
CA PHE A 12 -39.95 -43.36 -41.89
C PHE A 12 -38.45 -43.34 -42.15
N LEU A 13 -37.97 -44.09 -43.15
CA LEU A 13 -36.56 -44.08 -43.54
C LEU A 13 -36.14 -42.72 -44.09
N GLN A 14 -36.98 -42.09 -44.90
CA GLN A 14 -36.72 -40.77 -45.46
C GLN A 14 -36.70 -39.69 -44.38
N GLU A 15 -37.61 -39.73 -43.42
CA GLU A 15 -37.61 -38.84 -42.25
C GLU A 15 -36.37 -39.05 -41.38
N LEU A 16 -35.97 -40.30 -41.13
CA LEU A 16 -34.80 -40.64 -40.33
C LEU A 16 -33.49 -40.18 -41.01
N VAL A 17 -33.39 -40.34 -42.33
CA VAL A 17 -32.26 -39.83 -43.12
C VAL A 17 -32.22 -38.30 -43.11
N MET A 18 -33.38 -37.63 -43.23
CA MET A 18 -33.44 -36.17 -43.14
C MET A 18 -33.05 -35.66 -41.75
N VAL A 19 -33.54 -36.29 -40.67
CA VAL A 19 -33.18 -35.92 -39.30
C VAL A 19 -31.71 -36.17 -39.01
N ALA A 20 -31.15 -37.31 -39.45
CA ALA A 20 -29.73 -37.58 -39.32
C ALA A 20 -28.88 -36.58 -40.12
N GLY A 21 -29.31 -36.25 -41.34
CA GLY A 21 -28.63 -35.28 -42.21
C GLY A 21 -28.64 -33.86 -41.65
N THR A 22 -29.77 -33.40 -41.09
CA THR A 22 -29.86 -32.08 -40.45
C THR A 22 -29.07 -32.03 -39.16
N SER A 23 -29.06 -33.11 -38.37
CA SER A 23 -28.26 -33.21 -37.14
C SER A 23 -26.76 -33.18 -37.42
N ALA A 24 -26.31 -33.93 -38.44
CA ALA A 24 -24.91 -33.93 -38.87
C ALA A 24 -24.51 -32.56 -39.43
N SER A 25 -25.36 -31.95 -40.26
CA SER A 25 -25.12 -30.61 -40.81
C SER A 25 -25.03 -29.57 -39.69
N ALA A 26 -25.94 -29.61 -38.71
CA ALA A 26 -25.90 -28.74 -37.55
C ALA A 26 -24.63 -28.95 -36.72
N TYR A 27 -24.21 -30.19 -36.50
CA TYR A 27 -22.95 -30.49 -35.80
C TYR A 27 -21.73 -29.92 -36.54
N PHE A 28 -21.64 -30.10 -37.86
CA PHE A 28 -20.54 -29.54 -38.64
C PHE A 28 -20.58 -28.01 -38.71
N LEU A 29 -21.77 -27.40 -38.73
CA LEU A 29 -21.94 -25.94 -38.77
C LEU A 29 -21.59 -25.31 -37.42
N ILE A 30 -21.98 -25.95 -36.31
CA ILE A 30 -21.57 -25.57 -34.96
C ILE A 30 -20.06 -25.75 -34.79
N ARG A 31 -19.48 -26.86 -35.25
CA ARG A 31 -18.04 -27.09 -35.18
C ARG A 31 -17.25 -26.09 -36.04
N TYR A 32 -17.78 -25.72 -37.21
CA TYR A 32 -17.21 -24.71 -38.09
C TYR A 32 -17.31 -23.29 -37.51
N LEU A 33 -18.43 -22.97 -36.84
CA LEU A 33 -18.60 -21.72 -36.08
C LEU A 33 -17.64 -21.65 -34.90
N LEU A 34 -17.52 -22.73 -34.13
CA LEU A 34 -16.59 -22.83 -33.00
C LEU A 34 -15.13 -22.76 -33.46
N SER A 35 -14.76 -23.31 -34.62
CA SER A 35 -13.39 -23.17 -35.16
C SER A 35 -13.08 -21.80 -35.77
N ARG A 36 -14.12 -20.99 -36.06
CA ARG A 36 -13.94 -19.58 -36.49
C ARG A 36 -13.97 -18.62 -35.30
N LEU A 37 -14.65 -19.02 -34.24
CA LEU A 37 -14.62 -18.41 -32.93
C LEU A 37 -13.57 -19.14 -32.09
N ASP A 38 -12.30 -19.11 -32.51
CA ASP A 38 -11.18 -19.46 -31.63
C ASP A 38 -11.15 -18.44 -30.48
N PHE A 39 -12.01 -18.68 -29.50
CA PHE A 39 -12.17 -17.93 -28.27
C PHE A 39 -11.06 -18.39 -27.35
N ASP A 40 -9.82 -18.05 -27.70
CA ASP A 40 -8.68 -18.42 -26.86
C ASP A 40 -8.63 -17.43 -25.68
N PRO A 41 -9.07 -17.82 -24.46
CA PRO A 41 -9.25 -16.89 -23.36
C PRO A 41 -7.94 -16.22 -22.94
N GLU A 42 -6.78 -16.82 -23.28
CA GLU A 42 -5.46 -16.25 -23.04
C GLU A 42 -5.13 -15.09 -23.99
N SER A 43 -5.57 -15.15 -25.24
CA SER A 43 -5.36 -14.09 -26.23
C SER A 43 -6.11 -12.81 -25.85
N GLN A 44 -7.37 -12.94 -25.40
CA GLN A 44 -8.18 -11.83 -24.93
C GLN A 44 -7.60 -11.19 -23.67
N LYS A 45 -7.13 -11.99 -22.70
CA LYS A 45 -6.44 -11.50 -21.51
C LYS A 45 -5.20 -10.70 -21.89
N LYS A 46 -4.39 -11.19 -22.85
CA LYS A 46 -3.19 -10.51 -23.32
C LYS A 46 -3.50 -9.21 -24.04
N GLU A 47 -4.53 -9.18 -24.89
CA GLU A 47 -4.97 -7.96 -25.57
C GLU A 47 -5.56 -6.94 -24.58
N GLU A 48 -6.31 -7.39 -23.59
CA GLU A 48 -6.85 -6.56 -22.51
C GLU A 48 -5.71 -5.96 -21.65
N GLN A 49 -4.71 -6.76 -21.28
CA GLN A 49 -3.51 -6.29 -20.58
C GLN A 49 -2.74 -5.27 -21.40
N LYS A 50 -2.56 -5.50 -22.70
CA LYS A 50 -1.93 -4.55 -23.62
C LYS A 50 -2.71 -3.24 -23.71
N ARG A 51 -4.04 -3.30 -23.77
CA ARG A 51 -4.90 -2.11 -23.83
C ARG A 51 -4.86 -1.32 -22.51
N LYS A 52 -4.89 -1.99 -21.36
CA LYS A 52 -4.81 -1.37 -20.03
C LYS A 52 -3.45 -0.71 -19.80
N SER A 53 -2.36 -1.43 -20.08
CA SER A 53 -1.00 -0.88 -19.96
C SER A 53 -0.78 0.31 -20.89
N ALA A 54 -1.24 0.26 -22.14
CA ALA A 54 -1.17 1.39 -23.06
C ALA A 54 -1.98 2.62 -22.58
N ALA A 55 -3.13 2.41 -21.92
CA ALA A 55 -3.91 3.50 -21.35
C ALA A 55 -3.17 4.17 -20.18
N ILE A 56 -2.51 3.40 -19.31
CA ILE A 56 -1.67 3.93 -18.23
C ILE A 56 -0.51 4.74 -18.80
N LEU A 57 0.19 4.21 -19.80
CA LEU A 57 1.30 4.92 -20.44
C LEU A 57 0.88 6.23 -21.11
N ARG A 58 -0.31 6.28 -21.72
CA ARG A 58 -0.86 7.52 -22.28
C ARG A 58 -1.21 8.55 -21.22
N LYS A 59 -1.64 8.12 -20.02
CA LYS A 59 -1.86 9.04 -18.90
C LYS A 59 -0.54 9.65 -18.42
N LEU A 60 0.55 8.89 -18.41
CA LEU A 60 1.89 9.38 -18.05
C LEU A 60 2.44 10.47 -18.98
N ASP A 61 1.89 10.63 -20.18
CA ASP A 61 2.25 11.71 -21.12
C ASP A 61 1.45 12.99 -20.90
N GLY A 62 0.29 12.92 -20.22
CA GLY A 62 -0.61 14.07 -20.04
C GLY A 62 -0.12 15.12 -19.05
N GLY A 63 0.85 14.78 -18.19
CA GLY A 63 1.43 15.70 -17.20
C GLY A 63 2.57 16.59 -17.73
N ASP A 64 3.08 16.32 -18.93
CA ASP A 64 4.28 16.97 -19.51
C ASP A 64 3.97 18.26 -20.32
N GLU A 65 2.74 18.78 -20.28
CA GLU A 65 2.36 20.01 -21.02
C GLU A 65 2.95 21.31 -20.45
N SER A 66 3.66 21.27 -19.31
CA SER A 66 4.21 22.45 -18.63
C SER A 66 5.64 22.85 -19.04
N ASP A 67 6.34 22.04 -19.85
CA ASP A 67 7.77 22.25 -20.18
C ASP A 67 8.02 22.75 -21.63
N GLU A 68 7.01 23.31 -22.31
CA GLU A 68 7.18 23.82 -23.70
C GLU A 68 7.92 25.17 -23.81
N ASP A 69 8.19 25.90 -22.72
CA ASP A 69 8.65 27.31 -22.80
C ASP A 69 10.12 27.54 -22.40
N SER A 70 11.04 26.70 -22.91
CA SER A 70 12.48 26.97 -22.85
C SER A 70 13.13 26.92 -24.24
N PRO A 71 13.63 28.03 -24.80
CA PRO A 71 14.23 28.04 -26.13
C PRO A 71 15.61 27.37 -26.08
N ARG A 72 15.69 26.07 -26.38
CA ARG A 72 16.97 25.38 -26.54
C ARG A 72 17.61 25.77 -27.87
N ARG A 73 18.66 26.60 -27.77
CA ARG A 73 19.58 26.95 -28.84
C ARG A 73 20.29 25.69 -29.37
N GLY A 74 20.03 25.36 -30.63
CA GLY A 74 20.94 24.67 -31.55
C GLY A 74 21.55 23.33 -31.11
N GLY A 75 20.85 22.23 -31.38
CA GLY A 75 21.43 20.89 -31.40
C GLY A 75 20.45 19.86 -31.93
N LYS A 76 20.83 19.09 -32.97
CA LYS A 76 20.06 17.95 -33.49
C LYS A 76 20.00 16.82 -32.44
N GLY A 77 19.18 16.97 -31.41
CA GLY A 77 18.86 15.91 -30.45
C GLY A 77 17.52 15.28 -30.82
N GLY A 78 17.50 13.97 -31.08
CA GLY A 78 16.27 13.24 -31.38
C GLY A 78 15.21 13.45 -30.30
N ARG A 79 13.98 13.74 -30.72
CA ARG A 79 12.81 13.84 -29.84
C ARG A 79 12.65 12.51 -29.09
N ARG A 80 12.72 12.52 -27.75
CA ARG A 80 12.41 11.31 -26.97
C ARG A 80 11.00 10.84 -27.36
N PRO A 81 10.79 9.55 -27.66
CA PRO A 81 9.46 9.05 -27.99
C PRO A 81 8.52 9.29 -26.80
N LYS A 82 7.27 9.67 -27.10
CA LYS A 82 6.22 9.80 -26.09
C LYS A 82 6.04 8.47 -25.36
N ARG A 83 5.80 8.48 -24.04
CA ARG A 83 5.73 7.25 -23.21
C ARG A 83 4.59 6.33 -23.70
N GLY A 84 3.53 6.90 -24.27
CA GLY A 84 2.40 6.19 -24.88
C GLY A 84 2.71 5.41 -26.17
N ASP A 85 3.86 5.66 -26.81
CA ASP A 85 4.29 4.97 -28.04
C ASP A 85 5.31 3.85 -27.76
N LEU A 86 5.58 3.55 -26.48
CA LEU A 86 6.53 2.51 -26.10
C LEU A 86 6.01 1.12 -26.49
N VAL A 87 6.79 0.40 -27.30
CA VAL A 87 6.56 -1.01 -27.58
C VAL A 87 7.01 -1.81 -26.37
N LEU A 88 6.01 -2.32 -25.63
CA LEU A 88 6.22 -3.15 -24.45
C LEU A 88 6.15 -4.64 -24.80
N ASN A 89 7.09 -5.42 -24.26
CA ASN A 89 7.02 -6.88 -24.27
C ASN A 89 5.92 -7.39 -23.31
N GLN A 90 5.51 -8.66 -23.42
CA GLN A 90 4.49 -9.28 -22.57
C GLN A 90 4.79 -9.12 -21.08
N TYR A 91 6.03 -9.35 -20.66
CA TYR A 91 6.45 -9.17 -19.27
C TYR A 91 6.44 -7.70 -18.83
N GLU A 92 6.83 -6.78 -19.72
CA GLU A 92 6.78 -5.34 -19.43
C GLU A 92 5.34 -4.83 -19.33
N GLN A 93 4.40 -5.40 -20.10
CA GLN A 93 2.97 -5.08 -20.01
C GLN A 93 2.37 -5.49 -18.67
N ALA A 94 2.84 -6.61 -18.08
CA ALA A 94 2.43 -7.03 -16.75
C ALA A 94 2.91 -6.02 -15.69
N ILE A 95 4.21 -5.65 -15.71
CA ILE A 95 4.75 -4.65 -14.79
C ILE A 95 4.16 -3.26 -15.01
N ALA A 96 3.78 -2.91 -16.24
CA ALA A 96 3.16 -1.62 -16.56
C ALA A 96 1.82 -1.40 -15.84
N MET A 97 1.17 -2.46 -15.35
CA MET A 97 -0.04 -2.35 -14.52
C MET A 97 0.28 -1.86 -13.09
N ASP A 98 1.50 -2.10 -12.62
CA ASP A 98 2.00 -1.69 -11.30
C ASP A 98 2.66 -0.29 -11.34
N VAL A 99 2.63 0.38 -12.49
CA VAL A 99 3.14 1.74 -12.67
C VAL A 99 2.06 2.75 -12.28
N VAL A 100 2.43 3.67 -11.40
CA VAL A 100 1.60 4.78 -10.93
C VAL A 100 2.19 6.09 -11.45
N ALA A 101 1.33 6.91 -12.05
CA ALA A 101 1.68 8.26 -12.46
C ALA A 101 1.91 9.16 -11.23
N PRO A 102 2.82 10.13 -11.28
CA PRO A 102 3.02 11.08 -10.18
C PRO A 102 1.71 11.75 -9.75
N ASP A 103 0.89 12.19 -10.71
CA ASP A 103 -0.39 12.87 -10.47
C ASP A 103 -1.48 11.98 -9.82
N ASP A 104 -1.36 10.66 -9.97
CA ASP A 104 -2.28 9.69 -9.38
C ASP A 104 -1.90 9.35 -7.93
N ILE A 105 -0.77 9.84 -7.41
CA ILE A 105 -0.31 9.59 -6.03
C ILE A 105 -0.98 10.63 -5.10
N PRO A 106 -1.90 10.23 -4.21
CA PRO A 106 -2.68 11.17 -3.40
C PRO A 106 -1.95 11.62 -2.12
N VAL A 107 -0.62 11.52 -2.07
CA VAL A 107 0.18 11.74 -0.87
C VAL A 107 1.37 12.63 -1.22
N SER A 108 1.49 13.75 -0.51
CA SER A 108 2.59 14.71 -0.60
C SER A 108 3.47 14.69 0.66
N PHE A 109 4.56 15.46 0.69
CA PHE A 109 5.33 15.62 1.94
C PHE A 109 4.54 16.36 3.03
N GLU A 110 3.55 17.18 2.68
CA GLU A 110 2.72 17.90 3.64
C GLU A 110 1.80 16.96 4.45
N ASP A 111 1.48 15.80 3.88
CA ASP A 111 0.65 14.77 4.51
C ASP A 111 1.44 13.89 5.50
N ILE A 112 2.77 14.08 5.58
CA ILE A 112 3.64 13.34 6.48
C ILE A 112 3.84 14.15 7.77
N GLY A 113 3.49 13.53 8.90
CA GLY A 113 3.67 14.16 10.22
C GLY A 113 5.08 13.99 10.75
N GLY A 114 5.97 14.95 10.44
CA GLY A 114 7.35 14.97 10.91
C GLY A 114 8.33 14.34 9.92
N LEU A 115 9.45 13.81 10.44
CA LEU A 115 10.58 13.32 9.64
C LEU A 115 11.24 14.41 8.76
N ASP A 116 11.13 15.68 9.16
CA ASP A 116 11.58 16.83 8.37
C ASP A 116 13.06 16.70 7.94
N ASP A 117 13.92 16.24 8.86
CA ASP A 117 15.34 16.00 8.57
C ASP A 117 15.55 14.94 7.48
N ILE A 118 14.75 13.85 7.50
CA ILE A 118 14.83 12.77 6.51
C ILE A 118 14.26 13.24 5.17
N ILE A 119 13.17 14.02 5.20
CA ILE A 119 12.56 14.59 4.00
C ILE A 119 13.55 15.54 3.32
N GLU A 120 14.24 16.39 4.08
CA GLU A 120 15.23 17.32 3.53
C GLU A 120 16.42 16.56 2.92
N GLU A 121 16.95 15.56 3.62
CA GLU A 121 18.04 14.75 3.06
C GLU A 121 17.59 13.96 1.82
N LEU A 122 16.35 13.47 1.77
CA LEU A 122 15.78 12.81 0.58
C LEU A 122 15.63 13.78 -0.60
N LYS A 123 15.20 15.02 -0.35
CA LYS A 123 15.12 16.06 -1.38
C LYS A 123 16.50 16.32 -1.99
N GLU A 124 17.49 16.57 -1.15
CA GLU A 124 18.85 16.87 -1.59
C GLU A 124 19.54 15.70 -2.28
N SER A 125 19.37 14.49 -1.76
CA SER A 125 20.10 13.32 -2.22
C SER A 125 19.42 12.54 -3.35
N VAL A 126 18.10 12.61 -3.46
CA VAL A 126 17.33 11.84 -4.45
C VAL A 126 16.61 12.75 -5.42
N ILE A 127 15.80 13.70 -4.94
CA ILE A 127 14.94 14.50 -5.80
C ILE A 127 15.80 15.39 -6.71
N TYR A 128 16.72 16.18 -6.17
CA TYR A 128 17.49 17.13 -6.97
C TYR A 128 18.35 16.45 -8.06
N PRO A 129 19.09 15.37 -7.78
CA PRO A 129 19.83 14.66 -8.83
C PRO A 129 18.91 14.00 -9.87
N LEU A 130 17.69 13.62 -9.50
CA LEU A 130 16.73 12.95 -10.38
C LEU A 130 16.01 13.94 -11.32
N THR A 131 15.56 15.09 -10.77
CA THR A 131 14.81 16.12 -11.50
C THR A 131 15.69 17.12 -12.23
N MET A 132 16.85 17.45 -11.65
CA MET A 132 17.78 18.47 -12.15
C MET A 132 19.13 17.87 -12.57
N PRO A 133 19.19 16.87 -13.47
CA PRO A 133 20.43 16.19 -13.82
C PRO A 133 21.45 17.14 -14.48
N HIS A 134 21.00 18.25 -15.08
CA HIS A 134 21.87 19.23 -15.74
C HIS A 134 22.79 19.96 -14.75
N LEU A 135 22.38 20.18 -13.50
CA LEU A 135 23.20 20.81 -12.46
C LEU A 135 24.22 19.82 -11.87
N TYR A 136 23.80 18.56 -11.73
CA TYR A 136 24.57 17.54 -11.03
C TYR A 136 25.53 16.79 -11.97
N ALA A 137 25.08 16.37 -13.16
CA ALA A 137 25.89 15.57 -14.10
C ALA A 137 26.97 16.39 -14.82
N SER A 138 26.78 17.71 -14.97
CA SER A 138 27.79 18.59 -15.58
C SER A 138 28.96 18.89 -14.65
N THR A 139 28.73 18.85 -13.34
CA THR A 139 29.71 19.18 -12.32
C THR A 139 30.60 17.98 -11.97
N SER A 140 30.03 16.79 -11.80
CA SER A 140 30.80 15.56 -11.57
C SER A 140 29.94 14.32 -11.75
N SER A 141 30.53 13.24 -12.27
CA SER A 141 29.91 11.91 -12.31
C SER A 141 29.63 11.34 -10.91
N LEU A 142 30.21 11.92 -9.86
CA LEU A 142 29.97 11.52 -8.46
C LEU A 142 28.69 12.13 -7.88
N LEU A 143 28.09 13.11 -8.56
CA LEU A 143 26.90 13.83 -8.10
C LEU A 143 25.61 13.24 -8.69
N THR A 144 25.70 12.10 -9.36
CA THR A 144 24.53 11.40 -9.92
C THR A 144 23.62 10.88 -8.81
N ALA A 145 22.33 10.70 -9.14
CA ALA A 145 21.36 10.11 -8.23
C ALA A 145 21.89 8.77 -7.67
N PRO A 146 21.67 8.49 -6.37
CA PRO A 146 22.07 7.22 -5.78
C PRO A 146 21.33 6.08 -6.46
N SER A 147 22.04 4.99 -6.74
CA SER A 147 21.45 3.77 -7.33
C SER A 147 20.40 3.12 -6.44
N GLY A 148 20.49 3.35 -5.12
CA GLY A 148 19.67 2.68 -4.13
C GLY A 148 19.47 3.50 -2.87
N VAL A 149 18.24 3.49 -2.38
CA VAL A 149 17.83 4.10 -1.12
C VAL A 149 17.09 3.06 -0.29
N LEU A 150 17.41 2.95 1.00
CA LEU A 150 16.76 2.04 1.93
C LEU A 150 16.08 2.82 3.05
N LEU A 151 14.76 2.65 3.18
CA LEU A 151 13.99 3.09 4.33
C LEU A 151 13.83 1.91 5.30
N TYR A 152 14.30 2.05 6.54
CA TYR A 152 14.21 0.96 7.52
C TYR A 152 13.74 1.46 8.88
N GLY A 153 13.05 0.60 9.62
CA GLY A 153 12.57 0.93 10.97
C GLY A 153 11.29 0.18 11.32
N PRO A 154 10.72 0.40 12.51
CA PRO A 154 9.51 -0.29 12.96
C PRO A 154 8.35 -0.19 11.96
N PRO A 155 7.47 -1.20 11.92
CA PRO A 155 6.26 -1.15 11.09
C PRO A 155 5.38 0.03 11.50
N GLY A 156 4.54 0.51 10.58
CA GLY A 156 3.57 1.55 10.92
C GLY A 156 4.11 2.99 11.01
N CYS A 157 5.39 3.23 10.73
CA CYS A 157 6.01 4.56 10.84
C CYS A 157 6.07 5.34 9.51
N GLY A 158 5.29 4.94 8.50
CA GLY A 158 5.12 5.74 7.27
C GLY A 158 6.18 5.55 6.18
N LYS A 159 6.99 4.48 6.19
CA LYS A 159 7.98 4.18 5.13
C LYS A 159 7.37 4.16 3.72
N THR A 160 6.28 3.42 3.53
CA THR A 160 5.55 3.34 2.25
C THR A 160 4.89 4.67 1.88
N MET A 161 4.48 5.46 2.88
CA MET A 161 3.92 6.80 2.67
C MET A 161 5.00 7.78 2.20
N LEU A 162 6.18 7.75 2.82
CA LEU A 162 7.35 8.54 2.45
C LEU A 162 7.83 8.22 1.03
N ALA A 163 7.83 6.94 0.65
CA ALA A 163 8.16 6.50 -0.69
C ALA A 163 7.20 7.06 -1.77
N LYS A 164 5.91 7.07 -1.48
CA LYS A 164 4.88 7.63 -2.37
C LYS A 164 5.03 9.16 -2.50
N ALA A 165 5.18 9.85 -1.36
CA ALA A 165 5.41 11.29 -1.35
C ALA A 165 6.67 11.68 -2.13
N LEU A 166 7.77 10.92 -1.98
CA LEU A 166 9.00 11.15 -2.73
C LEU A 166 8.77 11.05 -4.24
N ALA A 167 7.95 10.11 -4.70
CA ALA A 167 7.66 9.94 -6.12
C ALA A 167 6.74 11.04 -6.67
N HIS A 168 5.73 11.45 -5.90
CA HIS A 168 4.87 12.59 -6.23
C HIS A 168 5.70 13.87 -6.40
N GLU A 169 6.56 14.19 -5.43
CA GLU A 169 7.35 15.42 -5.37
C GLU A 169 8.51 15.45 -6.37
N SER A 170 9.01 14.27 -6.78
CA SER A 170 10.03 14.18 -7.82
C SER A 170 9.47 14.13 -9.24
N GLY A 171 8.15 14.05 -9.42
CA GLY A 171 7.54 13.85 -10.75
C GLY A 171 8.02 12.58 -11.45
N ALA A 172 8.55 11.62 -10.70
CA ALA A 172 9.12 10.39 -11.24
C ALA A 172 8.05 9.29 -11.31
N CYS A 173 8.06 8.50 -12.39
CA CYS A 173 7.17 7.36 -12.52
C CYS A 173 7.42 6.38 -11.36
N PHE A 174 6.37 6.04 -10.61
CA PHE A 174 6.48 5.14 -9.47
C PHE A 174 6.11 3.72 -9.88
N ILE A 175 7.06 2.80 -9.81
CA ILE A 175 6.84 1.38 -10.10
C ILE A 175 6.75 0.63 -8.77
N ASN A 176 5.53 0.25 -8.37
CA ASN A 176 5.32 -0.45 -7.11
C ASN A 176 5.52 -1.97 -7.30
N LEU A 177 6.72 -2.46 -7.07
CA LEU A 177 7.04 -3.86 -7.31
C LEU A 177 6.56 -4.75 -6.16
N HIS A 178 5.48 -5.48 -6.41
CA HIS A 178 4.97 -6.47 -5.48
C HIS A 178 5.74 -7.80 -5.58
N ILE A 179 5.99 -8.43 -4.42
CA ILE A 179 6.67 -9.75 -4.34
C ILE A 179 5.90 -10.82 -5.11
N SER A 180 4.56 -10.77 -5.07
CA SER A 180 3.69 -11.67 -5.82
C SER A 180 3.94 -11.61 -7.33
N THR A 181 4.31 -10.44 -7.85
CA THR A 181 4.60 -10.24 -9.27
C THR A 181 5.90 -10.95 -9.68
N LEU A 182 6.89 -11.08 -8.77
CA LEU A 182 8.16 -11.76 -9.05
C LEU A 182 8.10 -13.28 -8.85
N THR A 183 7.17 -13.77 -8.04
CA THR A 183 7.12 -15.16 -7.54
C THR A 183 6.06 -16.02 -8.25
N GLU A 184 5.62 -15.65 -9.46
CA GLU A 184 4.62 -16.42 -10.23
C GLU A 184 4.97 -17.92 -10.33
N LYS A 185 3.92 -18.77 -10.34
CA LYS A 185 3.97 -20.24 -10.23
C LYS A 185 4.79 -20.98 -11.31
N TRP A 186 5.31 -20.31 -12.33
CA TRP A 186 6.01 -20.92 -13.44
C TRP A 186 7.52 -20.74 -13.30
N TYR A 187 8.19 -21.84 -12.95
CA TYR A 187 9.64 -21.94 -12.80
C TYR A 187 10.34 -21.50 -14.10
N GLY A 188 10.95 -20.30 -14.11
CA GLY A 188 11.75 -19.78 -15.22
C GLY A 188 11.37 -18.37 -15.73
N ASP A 189 10.15 -17.89 -15.44
CA ASP A 189 9.69 -16.59 -15.94
C ASP A 189 10.02 -15.41 -15.00
N SER A 190 10.34 -15.68 -13.73
CA SER A 190 10.76 -14.67 -12.75
C SER A 190 11.97 -13.84 -13.20
N ASN A 191 12.96 -14.46 -13.87
CA ASN A 191 14.14 -13.73 -14.38
C ASN A 191 13.76 -12.75 -15.48
N LYS A 192 12.85 -13.15 -16.39
CA LYS A 192 12.35 -12.28 -17.45
C LYS A 192 11.53 -11.13 -16.89
N LEU A 193 10.79 -11.36 -15.81
CA LEU A 193 10.05 -10.32 -15.09
C LEU A 193 11.00 -9.32 -14.43
N VAL A 194 12.06 -9.77 -13.76
CA VAL A 194 13.10 -8.87 -13.23
C VAL A 194 13.71 -8.00 -14.33
N ASN A 195 14.11 -8.61 -15.45
CA ASN A 195 14.62 -7.87 -16.60
C ASN A 195 13.58 -6.87 -17.14
N ALA A 196 12.31 -7.28 -17.23
CA ALA A 196 11.21 -6.41 -17.65
C ALA A 196 10.99 -5.22 -16.72
N VAL A 197 11.13 -5.38 -15.39
CA VAL A 197 11.04 -4.28 -14.42
C VAL A 197 12.10 -3.22 -14.72
N PHE A 198 13.37 -3.62 -14.83
CA PHE A 198 14.45 -2.67 -15.09
C PHE A 198 14.41 -2.11 -16.52
N SER A 199 13.98 -2.90 -17.50
CA SER A 199 13.77 -2.44 -18.88
C SER A 199 12.69 -1.37 -18.95
N LEU A 200 11.54 -1.60 -18.30
CA LEU A 200 10.46 -0.64 -18.22
C LEU A 200 10.88 0.62 -17.44
N ALA A 201 11.56 0.48 -16.30
CA ALA A 201 12.08 1.60 -15.52
C ALA A 201 13.00 2.49 -16.36
N ARG A 202 13.87 1.89 -17.20
CA ARG A 202 14.73 2.63 -18.13
C ARG A 202 13.95 3.34 -19.24
N LYS A 203 12.85 2.75 -19.74
CA LYS A 203 11.98 3.38 -20.74
C LYS A 203 11.17 4.55 -20.17
N LEU A 204 10.84 4.51 -18.87
CA LEU A 204 9.98 5.49 -18.19
C LEU A 204 10.73 6.59 -17.41
N GLN A 205 12.04 6.75 -17.62
CA GLN A 205 12.85 7.71 -16.87
C GLN A 205 12.31 9.16 -16.92
N PRO A 206 12.33 9.92 -15.81
CA PRO A 206 12.80 9.54 -14.48
C PRO A 206 11.83 8.56 -13.78
N SER A 207 12.36 7.55 -13.10
CA SER A 207 11.55 6.51 -12.45
C SER A 207 12.12 6.05 -11.11
N ILE A 208 11.22 5.66 -10.20
CA ILE A 208 11.52 5.08 -8.89
C ILE A 208 10.92 3.68 -8.85
N VAL A 209 11.76 2.66 -8.64
CA VAL A 209 11.32 1.28 -8.42
C VAL A 209 11.21 1.06 -6.93
N PHE A 210 9.99 0.95 -6.42
CA PHE A 210 9.74 0.72 -5.01
C PHE A 210 9.54 -0.76 -4.69
N ILE A 211 10.21 -1.24 -3.66
CA ILE A 211 10.09 -2.62 -3.17
C ILE A 211 9.77 -2.56 -1.68
N ASP A 212 8.51 -2.83 -1.33
CA ASP A 212 8.12 -3.02 0.06
C ASP A 212 8.55 -4.41 0.55
N GLU A 213 8.87 -4.51 1.84
CA GLU A 213 9.39 -5.75 2.46
C GLU A 213 10.55 -6.35 1.65
N ILE A 214 11.53 -5.52 1.29
CA ILE A 214 12.67 -5.92 0.44
C ILE A 214 13.45 -7.11 1.02
N ASP A 215 13.42 -7.30 2.33
CA ASP A 215 13.99 -8.45 3.05
C ASP A 215 13.34 -9.79 2.67
N ALA A 216 12.08 -9.80 2.22
CA ALA A 216 11.43 -11.02 1.78
C ALA A 216 11.91 -11.50 0.40
N VAL A 217 12.34 -10.59 -0.49
CA VAL A 217 12.86 -10.93 -1.84
C VAL A 217 14.39 -11.00 -1.85
N LEU A 218 15.05 -10.10 -1.13
CA LEU A 218 16.49 -9.87 -1.17
C LEU A 218 17.16 -10.08 0.20
N GLY A 219 16.51 -10.86 1.08
CA GLY A 219 17.07 -11.25 2.37
C GLY A 219 18.25 -12.21 2.25
N THR A 220 18.97 -12.36 3.36
CA THR A 220 20.06 -13.33 3.52
C THR A 220 19.64 -14.73 3.09
N ARG A 221 20.53 -15.43 2.37
CA ARG A 221 20.26 -16.82 1.96
C ARG A 221 20.12 -17.71 3.18
N ARG A 222 18.93 -18.26 3.39
CA ARG A 222 18.69 -19.25 4.46
C ARG A 222 19.02 -20.64 3.93
N SER A 223 19.61 -21.48 4.78
CA SER A 223 19.82 -22.90 4.47
C SER A 223 18.47 -23.58 4.21
N GLY A 224 18.21 -23.99 2.96
CA GLY A 224 16.91 -24.53 2.52
C GLY A 224 16.09 -23.60 1.62
N GLU A 225 16.61 -22.41 1.27
CA GLU A 225 15.98 -21.55 0.26
C GLU A 225 15.99 -22.20 -1.13
N HIS A 226 14.89 -22.06 -1.86
CA HIS A 226 14.73 -22.66 -3.18
C HIS A 226 15.70 -22.02 -4.20
N GLU A 227 16.35 -22.82 -5.05
CA GLU A 227 17.34 -22.33 -6.03
C GLU A 227 16.77 -21.23 -6.95
N ALA A 228 15.48 -21.29 -7.28
CA ALA A 228 14.80 -20.25 -8.06
C ALA A 228 14.86 -18.87 -7.40
N SER A 229 14.67 -18.77 -6.08
CA SER A 229 14.79 -17.49 -5.36
C SER A 229 16.23 -16.95 -5.45
N GLY A 230 17.21 -17.85 -5.34
CA GLY A 230 18.63 -17.49 -5.50
C GLY A 230 18.97 -16.95 -6.90
N MET A 231 18.38 -17.51 -7.95
CA MET A 231 18.54 -17.01 -9.33
C MET A 231 17.90 -15.64 -9.52
N VAL A 232 16.68 -15.43 -9.01
CA VAL A 232 15.99 -14.12 -9.09
C VAL A 232 16.80 -13.03 -8.38
N LYS A 233 17.33 -13.33 -7.19
CA LYS A 233 18.24 -12.42 -6.46
C LYS A 233 19.46 -12.04 -7.29
N ALA A 234 20.10 -13.02 -7.95
CA ALA A 234 21.29 -12.80 -8.77
C ALA A 234 20.98 -11.95 -10.02
N GLU A 235 19.87 -12.23 -10.69
CA GLU A 235 19.41 -11.45 -11.85
C GLU A 235 19.09 -10.00 -11.46
N PHE A 236 18.42 -9.82 -10.31
CA PHE A 236 18.09 -8.50 -9.78
C PHE A 236 19.34 -7.67 -9.48
N MET A 237 20.34 -8.28 -8.84
CA MET A 237 21.63 -7.61 -8.57
C MET A 237 22.36 -7.23 -9.86
N THR A 238 22.36 -8.11 -10.87
CA THR A 238 23.02 -7.86 -12.16
C THR A 238 22.40 -6.66 -12.88
N HIS A 239 21.07 -6.58 -12.91
CA HIS A 239 20.39 -5.44 -13.52
C HIS A 239 20.55 -4.14 -12.72
N TRP A 240 20.59 -4.23 -11.39
CA TRP A 240 20.83 -3.07 -10.53
C TRP A 240 22.23 -2.48 -10.75
N ASP A 241 23.26 -3.31 -10.83
CA ASP A 241 24.61 -2.84 -11.16
C ASP A 241 24.64 -2.18 -12.54
N GLY A 242 23.84 -2.70 -13.48
CA GLY A 242 23.61 -2.09 -14.78
C GLY A 242 23.02 -0.67 -14.72
N LEU A 243 22.36 -0.26 -13.64
CA LEU A 243 21.86 1.12 -13.45
C LEU A 243 22.98 2.11 -13.13
N THR A 244 24.06 1.65 -12.49
CA THR A 244 25.24 2.50 -12.18
C THR A 244 26.07 2.81 -13.41
N SER A 245 25.89 2.04 -14.49
CA SER A 245 26.55 2.26 -15.77
C SER A 245 25.84 3.35 -16.55
N ALA A 246 26.63 4.25 -17.16
CA ALA A 246 26.11 5.23 -18.11
C ALA A 246 25.34 4.51 -19.23
N ASN A 247 24.25 5.11 -19.69
CA ASN A 247 23.49 4.58 -20.81
C ASN A 247 24.35 4.59 -22.10
N SER A 248 23.83 4.01 -23.19
CA SER A 248 24.55 3.95 -24.47
C SER A 248 24.94 5.33 -25.05
N MET A 249 24.42 6.42 -24.48
CA MET A 249 24.72 7.82 -24.85
C MET A 249 25.69 8.50 -23.87
N GLY A 250 26.22 7.77 -22.87
CA GLY A 250 27.14 8.30 -21.86
C GLY A 250 26.46 9.10 -20.75
N GLU A 251 25.13 9.13 -20.68
CA GLU A 251 24.39 9.82 -19.62
C GLU A 251 24.08 8.88 -18.44
N PRO A 252 24.09 9.37 -17.20
CA PRO A 252 23.70 8.58 -16.04
C PRO A 252 22.22 8.18 -16.12
N GLN A 253 21.91 6.94 -15.73
CA GLN A 253 20.53 6.47 -15.71
C GLN A 253 19.75 7.14 -14.57
N ARG A 254 18.57 7.66 -14.87
CA ARG A 254 17.68 8.32 -13.89
C ARG A 254 16.67 7.33 -13.33
N VAL A 255 17.18 6.25 -12.74
CA VAL A 255 16.40 5.18 -12.12
C VAL A 255 16.93 4.97 -10.71
N VAL A 256 16.04 5.07 -9.71
CA VAL A 256 16.40 4.84 -8.30
C VAL A 256 15.63 3.64 -7.79
N VAL A 257 16.32 2.71 -7.15
CA VAL A 257 15.67 1.60 -6.42
C VAL A 257 15.45 2.02 -4.98
N LEU A 258 14.19 2.11 -4.56
CA LEU A 258 13.79 2.48 -3.20
C LEU A 258 13.24 1.24 -2.49
N GLY A 259 13.96 0.73 -1.50
CA GLY A 259 13.47 -0.38 -0.67
C GLY A 259 12.92 0.10 0.67
N ALA A 260 11.89 -0.57 1.16
CA ALA A 260 11.42 -0.45 2.53
C ALA A 260 11.57 -1.80 3.26
N THR A 261 12.02 -1.77 4.52
CA THR A 261 12.08 -2.95 5.37
C THR A 261 11.74 -2.63 6.82
N ASN A 262 11.24 -3.63 7.55
CA ASN A 262 11.13 -3.57 9.00
C ASN A 262 12.38 -4.13 9.71
N ARG A 263 13.23 -4.86 8.99
CA ARG A 263 14.34 -5.66 9.54
C ARG A 263 15.58 -5.52 8.68
N ILE A 264 16.34 -4.43 8.92
CA ILE A 264 17.61 -4.21 8.19
C ILE A 264 18.61 -5.35 8.36
N GLY A 265 18.59 -6.06 9.50
CA GLY A 265 19.48 -7.20 9.76
C GLY A 265 19.16 -8.45 8.93
N ASP A 266 17.96 -8.55 8.35
CA ASP A 266 17.58 -9.70 7.51
C ASP A 266 18.04 -9.52 6.05
N ILE A 267 18.48 -8.32 5.65
CA ILE A 267 18.93 -8.00 4.29
C ILE A 267 20.38 -8.49 4.07
N ASP A 268 20.64 -9.04 2.88
CA ASP A 268 22.00 -9.43 2.46
C ASP A 268 22.95 -8.21 2.37
N GLU A 269 24.18 -8.37 2.85
CA GLU A 269 25.23 -7.35 2.77
C GLU A 269 25.49 -6.87 1.33
N ALA A 270 25.38 -7.78 0.34
CA ALA A 270 25.52 -7.43 -1.07
C ALA A 270 24.49 -6.38 -1.53
N ILE A 271 23.28 -6.41 -0.97
CA ILE A 271 22.20 -5.47 -1.26
C ILE A 271 22.39 -4.17 -0.47
N LEU A 272 22.80 -4.27 0.80
CA LEU A 272 23.13 -3.12 1.62
C LEU A 272 24.27 -2.27 1.03
N ARG A 273 25.20 -2.88 0.27
CA ARG A 273 26.26 -2.15 -0.46
C ARG A 273 25.73 -1.37 -1.67
N ARG A 274 24.64 -1.84 -2.31
CA ARG A 274 23.98 -1.20 -3.47
C ARG A 274 23.00 -0.10 -3.08
N MET A 275 22.71 0.01 -1.78
CA MET A 275 21.90 1.05 -1.16
C MET A 275 22.79 1.95 -0.29
N PRO A 276 23.54 2.89 -0.90
CA PRO A 276 24.43 3.78 -0.16
C PRO A 276 23.68 4.68 0.82
N LYS A 277 22.47 5.13 0.47
CA LYS A 277 21.62 5.97 1.32
C LYS A 277 20.66 5.10 2.13
N LYS A 278 20.76 5.19 3.46
CA LYS A 278 19.98 4.40 4.42
C LYS A 278 19.36 5.34 5.44
N PHE A 279 18.04 5.36 5.50
CA PHE A 279 17.28 6.28 6.36
C PHE A 279 16.54 5.51 7.46
N PRO A 280 16.90 5.72 8.74
CA PRO A 280 16.17 5.16 9.87
C PRO A 280 14.87 5.92 10.12
N VAL A 281 13.74 5.28 9.86
CA VAL A 281 12.40 5.79 10.18
C VAL A 281 11.99 5.24 11.55
N ALA A 282 12.30 5.99 12.61
CA ALA A 282 12.03 5.61 13.99
C ALA A 282 10.58 5.88 14.43
N LEU A 283 10.25 5.48 15.66
CA LEU A 283 8.98 5.84 16.29
C LEU A 283 8.90 7.37 16.50
N PRO A 284 7.70 7.97 16.34
CA PRO A 284 7.56 9.42 16.38
C PRO A 284 7.78 9.97 17.81
N PRO A 285 8.67 10.97 18.01
CA PRO A 285 8.77 11.72 19.26
C PRO A 285 7.52 12.59 19.49
N ALA A 286 7.42 13.22 20.66
CA ALA A 286 6.22 13.98 21.07
C ALA A 286 5.78 15.05 20.05
N ALA A 287 6.72 15.84 19.52
CA ALA A 287 6.43 16.85 18.51
C ALA A 287 5.87 16.24 17.20
N GLN A 288 6.43 15.12 16.74
CA GLN A 288 5.92 14.43 15.56
C GLN A 288 4.55 13.80 15.81
N ARG A 289 4.30 13.22 16.99
CA ARG A 289 2.96 12.71 17.37
C ARG A 289 1.90 13.80 17.35
N LEU A 290 2.23 15.01 17.83
CA LEU A 290 1.32 16.16 17.78
C LEU A 290 0.98 16.50 16.32
N ARG A 291 1.98 16.52 15.44
CA ARG A 291 1.77 16.79 14.00
C ARG A 291 0.93 15.70 13.34
N ILE A 292 1.22 14.42 13.61
CA ILE A 292 0.45 13.27 13.11
C ILE A 292 -1.02 13.38 13.55
N LEU A 293 -1.27 13.65 14.84
CA LEU A 293 -2.63 13.84 15.36
C LEU A 293 -3.35 14.98 14.66
N SER A 294 -2.67 16.10 14.45
CA SER A 294 -3.23 17.28 13.78
C SER A 294 -3.60 16.99 12.31
N LEU A 295 -2.78 16.20 11.60
CA LEU A 295 -3.06 15.79 10.23
C LEU A 295 -4.21 14.79 10.16
N VAL A 296 -4.21 13.77 11.02
CA VAL A 296 -5.25 12.73 11.05
C VAL A 296 -6.61 13.30 11.43
N LEU A 297 -6.66 14.28 12.34
CA LEU A 297 -7.90 14.88 12.83
C LEU A 297 -8.33 16.14 12.07
N LYS A 298 -7.62 16.53 10.99
CA LYS A 298 -7.88 17.76 10.22
C LYS A 298 -9.35 17.90 9.78
N ASP A 299 -9.96 16.81 9.34
CA ASP A 299 -11.35 16.79 8.83
C ASP A 299 -12.37 16.28 9.88
N THR A 300 -11.93 16.04 11.12
CA THR A 300 -12.79 15.50 12.18
C THR A 300 -13.40 16.61 13.02
N LYS A 301 -14.69 16.50 13.34
CA LYS A 301 -15.37 17.42 14.26
C LYS A 301 -14.88 17.17 15.69
N VAL A 302 -14.19 18.15 16.27
CA VAL A 302 -13.61 18.08 17.62
C VAL A 302 -14.38 18.98 18.57
N ASP A 303 -14.60 18.50 19.81
CA ASP A 303 -15.17 19.29 20.91
C ASP A 303 -14.05 20.10 21.59
N ARG A 304 -13.90 21.38 21.20
CA ARG A 304 -12.77 22.23 21.61
C ARG A 304 -12.63 22.40 23.12
N ASP A 305 -13.73 22.31 23.87
CA ASP A 305 -13.73 22.51 25.31
C ASP A 305 -13.24 21.26 26.06
N ASN A 306 -13.41 20.07 25.46
CA ASN A 306 -13.14 18.77 26.07
C ASN A 306 -12.08 17.96 25.31
N PHE A 307 -11.26 18.62 24.48
CA PHE A 307 -10.25 17.98 23.65
C PHE A 307 -8.86 18.57 23.89
N ASP A 308 -7.96 17.74 24.42
CA ASP A 308 -6.59 18.11 24.79
C ASP A 308 -5.60 17.26 24.00
N LEU A 309 -4.99 17.87 22.98
CA LEU A 309 -3.97 17.25 22.15
C LEU A 309 -2.69 16.92 22.92
N ASP A 310 -2.25 17.81 23.80
CA ASP A 310 -0.99 17.64 24.54
C ASP A 310 -1.08 16.46 25.51
N TYR A 311 -2.25 16.26 26.10
CA TYR A 311 -2.54 15.10 26.92
C TYR A 311 -2.50 13.80 26.11
N LEU A 312 -3.12 13.78 24.92
CA LEU A 312 -3.08 12.61 24.03
C LEU A 312 -1.66 12.29 23.57
N VAL A 313 -0.85 13.29 23.21
CA VAL A 313 0.56 13.12 22.80
C VAL A 313 1.40 12.44 23.89
N LYS A 314 1.12 12.73 25.16
CA LYS A 314 1.77 12.08 26.32
C LYS A 314 1.27 10.65 26.52
N GLY A 315 -0.05 10.42 26.40
CA GLY A 315 -0.65 9.09 26.54
C GLY A 315 -0.30 8.12 25.40
N MET A 316 0.04 8.65 24.22
CA MET A 316 0.41 7.89 23.02
C MET A 316 1.93 7.67 22.89
N ALA A 317 2.69 7.79 23.99
CA ALA A 317 4.13 7.53 23.97
C ALA A 317 4.43 6.08 23.53
N GLY A 318 5.36 5.93 22.58
CA GLY A 318 5.76 4.62 22.05
C GLY A 318 4.86 4.04 20.95
N MET A 319 3.77 4.71 20.60
CA MET A 319 2.89 4.30 19.50
C MET A 319 3.48 4.65 18.13
N SER A 320 3.26 3.79 17.14
CA SER A 320 3.60 4.08 15.74
C SER A 320 2.57 5.02 15.09
N GLY A 321 2.89 5.56 13.91
CA GLY A 321 1.95 6.41 13.17
C GLY A 321 0.65 5.69 12.82
N SER A 322 0.71 4.40 12.48
CA SER A 322 -0.49 3.58 12.26
C SER A 322 -1.29 3.36 13.53
N ASP A 323 -0.64 3.15 14.68
CA ASP A 323 -1.34 2.96 15.96
C ASP A 323 -2.08 4.24 16.37
N ILE A 324 -1.45 5.41 16.17
CA ILE A 324 -2.08 6.71 16.42
C ILE A 324 -3.29 6.91 15.51
N LYS A 325 -3.16 6.58 14.21
CA LYS A 325 -4.26 6.67 13.26
C LYS A 325 -5.42 5.74 13.63
N GLU A 326 -5.12 4.52 14.05
CA GLU A 326 -6.15 3.57 14.48
C GLU A 326 -6.81 4.01 15.79
N ALA A 327 -6.05 4.54 16.76
CA ALA A 327 -6.60 5.13 17.98
C ALA A 327 -7.55 6.30 17.68
N CYS A 328 -7.21 7.15 16.69
CA CYS A 328 -8.11 8.21 16.23
C CYS A 328 -9.37 7.67 15.58
N ARG A 329 -9.27 6.61 14.76
CA ARG A 329 -10.41 5.94 14.14
C ARG A 329 -11.34 5.33 15.19
N ASP A 330 -10.79 4.63 16.17
CA ASP A 330 -11.56 4.03 17.26
C ASP A 330 -12.27 5.09 18.08
N ALA A 331 -11.59 6.18 18.43
CA ALA A 331 -12.17 7.30 19.15
C ALA A 331 -13.27 8.00 18.34
N ALA A 332 -13.08 8.21 17.03
CA ALA A 332 -14.07 8.80 16.13
C ALA A 332 -15.36 7.96 16.01
N MET A 333 -15.29 6.66 16.26
CA MET A 333 -16.46 5.78 16.28
C MET A 333 -17.30 5.91 17.55
N VAL A 334 -16.75 6.44 18.65
CA VAL A 334 -17.48 6.54 19.93
C VAL A 334 -18.70 7.47 19.83
N PRO A 335 -18.59 8.73 19.34
CA PRO A 335 -19.74 9.60 19.12
C PRO A 335 -20.83 8.99 18.24
N VAL A 336 -20.41 8.27 17.19
CA VAL A 336 -21.34 7.63 16.24
C VAL A 336 -22.08 6.47 16.92
N ARG A 337 -21.36 5.63 17.68
CA ARG A 337 -21.97 4.52 18.44
C ARG A 337 -22.96 5.02 19.48
N GLU A 338 -22.67 6.15 20.15
CA GLU A 338 -23.60 6.77 21.10
C GLU A 338 -24.88 7.25 20.42
N LEU A 339 -24.77 7.97 19.30
CA LEU A 339 -25.93 8.44 18.55
C LEU A 339 -26.80 7.27 18.07
N ILE A 340 -26.18 6.21 17.52
CA ILE A 340 -26.90 5.00 17.09
C ILE A 340 -27.63 4.36 18.27
N ARG A 341 -27.01 4.28 19.45
CA ARG A 341 -27.65 3.73 20.66
C ARG A 341 -28.83 4.60 21.10
N GLN A 342 -28.70 5.92 21.11
CA GLN A 342 -29.76 6.85 21.48
C GLN A 342 -30.96 6.74 20.53
N LYS A 343 -30.72 6.75 19.21
CA LYS A 343 -31.79 6.66 18.19
C LYS A 343 -32.47 5.29 18.20
N LYS A 344 -31.70 4.20 18.42
CA LYS A 344 -32.25 2.85 18.60
C LYS A 344 -33.12 2.75 19.87
N ALA A 345 -32.69 3.36 20.97
CA ALA A 345 -33.49 3.43 22.20
C ALA A 345 -34.77 4.26 22.02
N ALA A 346 -34.74 5.29 21.16
CA ALA A 346 -35.90 6.04 20.74
C ALA A 346 -36.79 5.33 19.69
N GLY A 347 -36.48 4.07 19.34
CA GLY A 347 -37.26 3.27 18.38
C GLY A 347 -37.13 3.69 16.92
N GLN A 348 -36.16 4.56 16.58
CA GLN A 348 -35.93 5.02 15.21
C GLN A 348 -34.97 4.06 14.49
N GLN A 349 -35.37 3.56 13.31
CA GLN A 349 -34.44 2.88 12.41
C GLN A 349 -33.64 3.92 11.62
N MET A 350 -32.31 3.88 11.75
CA MET A 350 -31.42 4.77 11.00
C MET A 350 -30.94 4.07 9.73
N THR A 351 -31.13 4.71 8.58
CA THR A 351 -30.51 4.34 7.30
C THR A 351 -29.24 5.15 7.02
N ALA A 352 -29.13 6.36 7.59
CA ALA A 352 -27.97 7.24 7.47
C ALA A 352 -27.74 8.03 8.77
N VAL A 353 -26.49 8.38 9.03
CA VAL A 353 -26.08 9.23 10.17
C VAL A 353 -25.88 10.66 9.65
N ASP A 354 -26.60 11.63 10.22
CA ASP A 354 -26.38 13.06 9.91
C ASP A 354 -25.13 13.55 10.68
N PRO A 355 -24.06 14.03 9.98
CA PRO A 355 -22.86 14.55 10.63
C PRO A 355 -23.11 15.70 11.61
N LYS A 356 -24.21 16.44 11.46
CA LYS A 356 -24.56 17.54 12.37
C LYS A 356 -25.01 17.06 13.73
N GLU A 357 -25.71 15.92 13.78
CA GLU A 357 -26.22 15.31 15.01
C GLU A 357 -25.12 14.63 15.82
N VAL A 358 -24.01 14.25 15.19
CA VAL A 358 -22.86 13.63 15.86
C VAL A 358 -22.13 14.68 16.71
N ARG A 359 -21.93 14.38 18.00
CA ARG A 359 -21.14 15.24 18.89
C ARG A 359 -19.67 15.30 18.46
N GLY A 360 -18.96 16.33 18.89
CA GLY A 360 -17.52 16.43 18.66
C GLY A 360 -16.75 15.34 19.40
N LEU A 361 -15.59 14.98 18.85
CA LEU A 361 -14.61 14.09 19.46
C LEU A 361 -14.03 14.72 20.73
N ARG A 362 -13.93 13.93 21.81
CA ARG A 362 -13.40 14.34 23.12
C ARG A 362 -12.18 13.51 23.50
N THR A 363 -11.38 14.01 24.43
CA THR A 363 -10.21 13.29 24.94
C THR A 363 -10.57 11.93 25.55
N GLU A 364 -11.71 11.85 26.24
CA GLU A 364 -12.22 10.62 26.88
C GLU A 364 -12.50 9.48 25.89
N ASP A 365 -12.83 9.80 24.64
CA ASP A 365 -13.16 8.83 23.60
C ASP A 365 -11.98 7.91 23.27
N PHE A 366 -10.75 8.41 23.44
CA PHE A 366 -9.50 7.66 23.21
C PHE A 366 -9.21 6.62 24.29
N PHE A 367 -9.89 6.69 25.44
CA PHE A 367 -9.69 5.78 26.57
C PHE A 367 -10.88 4.84 26.80
N SER A 368 -11.94 4.97 25.99
CA SER A 368 -13.14 4.14 26.10
C SER A 368 -12.82 2.67 25.77
N ARG A 369 -13.32 1.73 26.59
CA ARG A 369 -12.98 0.28 26.56
C ARG A 369 -13.42 -0.48 25.29
N ALA A 370 -13.93 0.19 24.27
CA ALA A 370 -14.75 -0.43 23.22
C ALA A 370 -13.99 -0.94 21.98
N GLY A 371 -12.68 -1.24 22.08
CA GLY A 371 -11.97 -2.12 21.16
C GLY A 371 -10.81 -1.47 20.41
N GLY A 372 -9.74 -2.25 20.22
CA GLY A 372 -8.63 -1.92 19.32
C GLY A 372 -7.30 -1.71 20.06
N VAL A 373 -6.99 -0.45 20.38
CA VAL A 373 -5.67 -0.04 20.89
C VAL A 373 -5.82 0.78 22.18
N ARG A 374 -5.14 0.37 23.27
CA ARG A 374 -5.21 1.10 24.55
C ARG A 374 -4.20 2.24 24.58
N VAL A 375 -4.69 3.49 24.56
CA VAL A 375 -3.90 4.64 24.99
C VAL A 375 -3.77 4.57 26.52
N ILE A 376 -2.55 4.54 27.04
CA ILE A 376 -2.33 4.46 28.48
C ILE A 376 -2.47 5.87 29.05
N PRO A 377 -3.35 6.12 30.04
CA PRO A 377 -3.43 7.43 30.66
C PRO A 377 -2.08 7.76 31.35
N PRO A 378 -1.57 9.01 31.25
CA PRO A 378 -0.39 9.44 31.98
C PRO A 378 -0.54 9.21 33.49
N ALA A 379 0.59 8.99 34.17
CA ALA A 379 0.67 8.56 35.57
C ALA A 379 -0.20 9.38 36.56
N ALA A 380 -0.45 10.67 36.27
CA ALA A 380 -1.29 11.54 37.11
C ALA A 380 -2.75 11.06 37.26
N GLN A 381 -3.34 10.43 36.25
CA GLN A 381 -4.74 9.94 36.33
C GLN A 381 -4.86 8.54 36.96
N LEU A 382 -3.81 7.72 36.92
CA LEU A 382 -3.78 6.43 37.62
C LEU A 382 -3.87 6.63 39.14
N ALA A 383 -3.26 7.70 39.66
CA ALA A 383 -3.35 8.07 41.07
C ALA A 383 -4.77 8.51 41.48
N ASN A 384 -5.43 9.34 40.67
CA ASN A 384 -6.80 9.81 40.96
C ASN A 384 -7.84 8.68 40.85
N LYS A 385 -7.66 7.74 39.91
CA LYS A 385 -8.57 6.60 39.75
C LYS A 385 -8.44 5.58 40.90
N ALA A 386 -7.22 5.38 41.39
CA ALA A 386 -6.96 4.57 42.59
C ALA A 386 -7.54 5.21 43.88
N ASN A 387 -7.62 6.55 43.94
CA ASN A 387 -8.31 7.25 45.03
C ASN A 387 -9.83 7.18 44.89
N SER A 388 -10.39 7.32 43.68
CA SER A 388 -11.85 7.21 43.48
C SER A 388 -12.38 5.78 43.72
N GLU A 389 -11.58 4.76 43.40
CA GLU A 389 -11.95 3.36 43.69
C GLU A 389 -11.86 3.05 45.20
N LYS A 390 -11.03 3.77 45.97
CA LYS A 390 -10.96 3.67 47.43
C LYS A 390 -12.11 4.38 48.14
N GLU A 391 -12.55 5.53 47.64
CA GLU A 391 -13.71 6.27 48.19
C GLU A 391 -15.02 5.50 48.00
N TRP A 392 -15.18 4.76 46.89
CA TRP A 392 -16.38 3.93 46.69
C TRP A 392 -16.43 2.68 47.59
N SER A 393 -15.27 2.14 47.99
CA SER A 393 -15.22 0.97 48.88
C SER A 393 -15.53 1.27 50.35
N THR A 394 -15.48 2.52 50.79
CA THR A 394 -15.64 2.89 52.21
C THR A 394 -17.08 3.26 52.61
N GLU A 395 -17.96 3.57 51.66
CA GLU A 395 -19.38 3.85 51.96
C GLU A 395 -20.27 2.59 51.99
N SER A 396 -19.82 1.45 51.46
CA SER A 396 -20.60 0.21 51.46
C SER A 396 -20.42 -0.67 52.70
N GLU A 397 -19.35 -0.49 53.49
CA GLU A 397 -19.08 -1.32 54.68
C GLU A 397 -19.63 -0.71 56.00
N ALA A 398 -19.91 0.59 56.04
CA ALA A 398 -20.40 1.27 57.26
C ALA A 398 -21.89 1.03 57.57
N ALA A 399 -22.66 0.41 56.65
CA ALA A 399 -24.10 0.20 56.81
C ALA A 399 -24.50 -1.19 57.33
N SER A 400 -23.56 -2.14 57.48
CA SER A 400 -23.87 -3.55 57.79
C SER A 400 -23.46 -4.05 59.19
N GLU A 401 -22.87 -3.23 60.06
CA GLU A 401 -22.35 -3.69 61.37
C GLU A 401 -23.12 -3.19 62.63
N ALA A 402 -24.31 -2.61 62.47
CA ALA A 402 -25.05 -2.05 63.63
C ALA A 402 -26.05 -3.02 64.31
N GLU A 403 -26.23 -4.25 63.85
CA GLU A 403 -27.08 -5.24 64.53
C GLU A 403 -26.36 -6.58 64.70
N ALA A 404 -25.66 -6.75 65.83
CA ALA A 404 -25.80 -7.90 66.72
C ALA A 404 -24.60 -8.00 67.69
N ARG A 405 -24.87 -7.82 68.99
CA ARG A 405 -24.50 -8.71 70.12
C ARG A 405 -24.08 -7.96 71.40
N THR A 406 -24.75 -8.33 72.48
CA THR A 406 -24.32 -8.27 73.90
C THR A 406 -24.90 -9.53 74.59
N PRO A 407 -24.43 -9.99 75.77
CA PRO A 407 -23.20 -10.79 75.95
C PRO A 407 -23.43 -12.00 76.92
N ALA A 408 -22.33 -12.66 77.34
CA ALA A 408 -22.13 -13.57 78.50
C ALA A 408 -21.71 -15.01 78.08
N GLU A 409 -20.82 -15.74 78.76
CA GLU A 409 -19.85 -15.51 79.83
C GLU A 409 -18.98 -16.78 79.95
N MET A 410 -17.72 -16.58 80.34
CA MET A 410 -16.65 -17.47 80.84
C MET A 410 -16.85 -19.01 80.98
N ALA A 411 -15.82 -19.78 80.57
CA ALA A 411 -14.93 -20.55 81.47
C ALA A 411 -13.85 -21.34 80.67
N GLU A 412 -12.65 -21.44 81.25
CA GLU A 412 -11.40 -22.06 80.74
C GLU A 412 -11.34 -23.63 80.93
N PRO A 413 -10.17 -24.31 80.95
CA PRO A 413 -9.60 -25.20 79.91
C PRO A 413 -9.35 -26.63 80.49
N PRO A 414 -8.26 -27.42 80.21
CA PRO A 414 -7.44 -27.66 79.01
C PRO A 414 -7.39 -29.16 78.58
N GLU A 415 -6.87 -29.46 77.39
CA GLU A 415 -5.69 -30.34 77.12
C GLU A 415 -5.33 -30.32 75.62
#